data_AF-A0A2S7KUD0-F1
#
_entry.id   AF-A0A2S7KUD0-F1
#
_cell.length_a   1.000
_cell.length_b   1.000
_cell.length_c   1.000
_cell.angle_alpha   90.00
_cell.angle_beta   90.00
_cell.angle_gamma   90.00
#
_symmetry.space_group_name_H-M   'P 1'
#
loop_
_entity.id
_entity.type
_entity.pdbx_description
1 polymer ?
#
loop_
_entity_poly.entity_id
_entity_poly.type
_entity_poly.pdbx_seq_one_letter_code
_entity_poly.pdbx_strand_id
1 'polypeptide(L)'
;MEKFTENNNNQNFLKEGLKGDISKHHKKYLGTEIPEGYFAKSKISILDKIKEETSIETASKKKQIIFWMRPHFKYIAAASLAFILSLTVWLQNYNKTTTIIEPNFELLAFSDKVLLESLLIEDSDIDAFTDVTLFNEVLVKAELSEQKLDNLVLDNLIVGDSLLDTYIDELLVDVVIL
;
A
#
# COMPACT_ATOMS: atom_id res chain seq x y z
N MET A 1 -79.67 51.42 -10.95
CA MET A 1 -78.43 50.76 -10.52
C MET A 1 -78.70 50.16 -9.16
N GLU A 2 -79.26 48.94 -9.16
CA GLU A 2 -79.61 48.21 -7.94
C GLU A 2 -78.39 47.42 -7.47
N LYS A 3 -78.07 47.54 -6.19
CA LYS A 3 -76.97 46.81 -5.55
C LYS A 3 -77.42 45.37 -5.30
N PHE A 4 -76.68 44.40 -5.83
CA PHE A 4 -76.83 43.00 -5.50
C PHE A 4 -76.41 42.77 -4.04
N THR A 5 -77.32 42.24 -3.24
CA THR A 5 -77.06 41.75 -1.88
C THR A 5 -76.19 40.50 -1.92
N GLU A 6 -75.02 40.59 -1.29
CA GLU A 6 -74.09 39.50 -1.05
C GLU A 6 -74.73 38.48 -0.07
N ASN A 7 -74.97 37.26 -0.56
CA ASN A 7 -75.55 36.17 0.24
C ASN A 7 -74.43 35.41 0.94
N ASN A 8 -74.18 35.76 2.21
CA ASN A 8 -73.12 35.22 3.05
C ASN A 8 -73.50 33.86 3.65
N ASN A 9 -74.02 32.93 2.85
CA ASN A 9 -74.25 31.57 3.33
C ASN A 9 -73.03 30.72 2.99
N ASN A 10 -72.02 30.78 3.86
CA ASN A 10 -70.87 29.87 3.89
C ASN A 10 -71.36 28.43 4.16
N GLN A 11 -71.95 27.80 3.16
CA GLN A 11 -72.10 26.35 3.14
C GLN A 11 -70.75 25.79 2.74
N ASN A 12 -69.95 25.46 3.76
CA ASN A 12 -68.76 24.64 3.57
C ASN A 12 -69.12 23.48 2.64
N PHE A 13 -68.32 23.27 1.59
CA PHE A 13 -68.50 22.19 0.60
C PHE A 13 -68.71 20.82 1.28
N LEU A 14 -68.21 20.67 2.51
CA LEU A 14 -68.48 19.56 3.42
C LEU A 14 -69.30 20.05 4.64
N LYS A 15 -70.55 19.59 4.77
CA LYS A 15 -71.42 19.91 5.91
C LYS A 15 -70.95 19.33 7.25
N GLU A 16 -70.10 18.31 7.22
CA GLU A 16 -69.47 17.71 8.40
C GLU A 16 -67.98 17.61 8.12
N GLY A 17 -67.15 18.21 9.00
CA GLY A 17 -65.70 18.01 8.97
C GLY A 17 -65.39 16.52 9.10
N LEU A 18 -64.26 16.08 8.51
CA LEU A 18 -63.81 14.69 8.39
C LEU A 18 -63.67 13.99 9.77
N LYS A 19 -64.79 13.61 10.39
CA LYS A 19 -64.87 12.84 11.63
C LYS A 19 -65.48 11.48 11.31
N GLY A 20 -64.63 10.54 10.91
CA GLY A 20 -65.03 9.17 10.64
C GLY A 20 -64.34 8.58 9.42
N ASP A 21 -64.62 7.30 9.17
CA ASP A 21 -64.17 6.60 7.96
C ASP A 21 -64.80 7.25 6.73
N ILE A 22 -63.97 8.03 6.04
CA ILE A 22 -64.28 8.88 4.89
C ILE A 22 -65.05 8.10 3.81
N SER A 23 -64.78 6.79 3.67
CA SER A 23 -65.45 5.88 2.74
C SER A 23 -66.98 5.82 2.90
N LYS A 24 -67.51 6.02 4.12
CA LYS A 24 -68.95 5.92 4.42
C LYS A 24 -69.74 7.16 4.00
N HIS A 25 -69.09 8.31 3.87
CA HIS A 25 -69.75 9.57 3.52
C HIS A 25 -69.79 9.83 2.01
N HIS A 26 -68.93 9.17 1.22
CA HIS A 26 -68.85 9.37 -0.23
C HIS A 26 -70.06 8.86 -1.02
N LYS A 27 -70.67 7.74 -0.60
CA LYS A 27 -71.80 7.14 -1.33
C LYS A 27 -73.02 8.07 -1.38
N LYS A 28 -73.31 8.77 -0.27
CA LYS A 28 -74.49 9.65 -0.15
C LYS A 28 -74.28 11.02 -0.80
N TYR A 29 -73.05 11.53 -0.80
CA TYR A 29 -72.75 12.91 -1.18
C TYR A 29 -72.39 13.09 -2.66
N LEU A 30 -71.75 12.08 -3.28
CA LEU A 30 -71.32 12.15 -4.68
C LEU A 30 -72.34 11.59 -5.67
N GLY A 31 -73.44 10.98 -5.19
CA GLY A 31 -74.55 10.52 -6.02
C GLY A 31 -74.19 9.44 -7.04
N THR A 32 -72.98 8.89 -7.00
CA THR A 32 -72.48 7.88 -7.94
C THR A 32 -72.16 6.59 -7.21
N GLU A 33 -72.76 5.50 -7.69
CA GLU A 33 -72.32 4.15 -7.28
C GLU A 33 -71.06 3.81 -8.08
N ILE A 34 -70.02 3.33 -7.39
CA ILE A 34 -68.79 2.86 -8.04
C ILE A 34 -69.19 1.67 -8.93
N PRO A 35 -68.91 1.70 -10.24
CA PRO A 35 -69.25 0.60 -11.13
C PRO A 35 -68.62 -0.71 -10.68
N GLU A 36 -69.37 -1.80 -10.84
CA GLU A 36 -68.88 -3.14 -10.50
C GLU A 36 -67.57 -3.42 -11.25
N GLY A 37 -66.53 -3.81 -10.52
CA GLY A 37 -65.22 -4.14 -11.10
C GLY A 37 -64.30 -2.96 -11.41
N TYR A 38 -64.67 -1.70 -11.13
CA TYR A 38 -63.83 -0.52 -11.42
C TYR A 38 -62.39 -0.63 -10.91
N PHE A 39 -62.19 -1.24 -9.73
CA PHE A 39 -60.87 -1.44 -9.12
C PHE A 39 -60.29 -2.84 -9.28
N ALA A 40 -60.95 -3.77 -9.98
CA ALA A 40 -60.53 -5.17 -10.04
C ALA A 40 -59.11 -5.31 -10.63
N LYS A 41 -58.82 -4.63 -11.75
CA LYS A 41 -57.51 -4.64 -12.40
C LYS A 41 -56.41 -4.03 -11.52
N SER A 42 -56.71 -2.91 -10.86
CA SER A 42 -55.73 -2.22 -10.00
C SER A 42 -55.38 -3.08 -8.78
N LYS A 43 -56.37 -3.72 -8.15
CA LYS A 43 -56.15 -4.63 -7.01
C LYS A 43 -55.25 -5.81 -7.40
N ILE A 44 -55.54 -6.44 -8.54
CA ILE A 44 -54.73 -7.58 -9.04
C ILE A 44 -53.31 -7.11 -9.35
N SER A 45 -53.16 -5.99 -10.07
CA SER A 45 -51.84 -5.43 -10.41
C SER A 45 -50.99 -5.07 -9.19
N ILE A 46 -51.61 -4.54 -8.12
CA ILE A 46 -50.91 -4.25 -6.86
C ILE A 46 -50.50 -5.54 -6.16
N LEU A 47 -51.39 -6.54 -6.10
CA LEU A 47 -51.10 -7.84 -5.47
C LEU A 47 -49.98 -8.59 -6.17
N ASP A 48 -49.97 -8.58 -7.50
CA ASP A 48 -48.92 -9.23 -8.30
C ASP A 48 -47.58 -8.54 -8.10
N LYS A 49 -47.56 -7.20 -8.09
CA LYS A 49 -46.35 -6.41 -7.83
C LYS A 49 -45.76 -6.66 -6.43
N ILE A 50 -46.61 -6.73 -5.39
CA ILE A 50 -46.16 -7.03 -4.02
C ILE A 50 -45.58 -8.44 -3.94
N LYS A 51 -46.19 -9.43 -4.59
CA LYS A 51 -45.65 -10.81 -4.63
C LYS A 51 -44.30 -10.87 -5.32
N GLU A 52 -44.14 -10.16 -6.42
CA GLU A 52 -42.88 -10.04 -7.15
C GLU A 52 -41.79 -9.38 -6.28
N GLU A 53 -42.09 -8.23 -5.66
CA GLU A 53 -41.18 -7.54 -4.73
C GLU A 53 -40.82 -8.41 -3.52
N THR A 54 -41.80 -9.11 -2.93
CA THR A 54 -41.56 -10.06 -1.81
C THR A 54 -40.68 -11.23 -2.24
N SER A 55 -40.83 -11.72 -3.48
CA SER A 55 -39.97 -12.79 -4.03
C SER A 55 -38.52 -12.31 -4.26
N ILE A 56 -38.33 -11.04 -4.64
CA ILE A 56 -37.02 -10.42 -4.85
C ILE A 56 -36.34 -10.12 -3.49
N GLU A 57 -37.09 -9.69 -2.48
CA GLU A 57 -36.58 -9.48 -1.12
C GLU A 57 -36.22 -10.80 -0.41
N THR A 58 -36.96 -11.88 -0.67
CA THR A 58 -36.66 -13.22 -0.11
C THR A 58 -35.51 -13.91 -0.85
N ALA A 59 -35.35 -13.69 -2.16
CA ALA A 59 -34.20 -14.18 -2.92
C ALA A 59 -32.89 -13.42 -2.62
N SER A 60 -32.96 -12.13 -2.28
CA SER A 60 -31.79 -11.30 -1.95
C SER A 60 -31.31 -11.43 -0.49
N LYS A 61 -32.14 -11.93 0.42
CA LYS A 61 -31.71 -12.34 1.78
C LYS A 61 -31.11 -13.75 1.81
N LYS A 62 -30.25 -14.08 0.85
CA LYS A 62 -29.34 -15.21 1.01
C LYS A 62 -28.35 -14.81 2.10
N LYS A 63 -28.57 -15.26 3.35
CA LYS A 63 -27.67 -15.01 4.48
C LYS A 63 -26.24 -15.29 4.03
N GLN A 64 -25.45 -14.23 3.82
CA GLN A 64 -24.02 -14.36 3.55
C GLN A 64 -23.45 -15.07 4.77
N ILE A 65 -23.07 -16.33 4.58
CA ILE A 65 -22.34 -17.07 5.59
C ILE A 65 -20.98 -16.40 5.62
N ILE A 66 -20.79 -15.48 6.57
CA ILE A 66 -19.48 -14.90 6.86
C ILE A 66 -18.63 -16.09 7.31
N PHE A 67 -17.88 -16.65 6.37
CA PHE A 67 -17.00 -17.81 6.54
C PHE A 67 -15.99 -17.59 7.68
N TRP A 68 -15.78 -16.33 8.04
CA TRP A 68 -14.83 -15.82 9.01
C TRP A 68 -15.33 -15.84 10.47
N MET A 69 -16.03 -16.88 10.91
CA MET A 69 -16.48 -16.96 12.32
C MET A 69 -16.49 -18.36 12.94
N ARG A 70 -15.80 -19.35 12.34
CA ARG A 70 -15.60 -20.65 13.01
C ARG A 70 -14.35 -20.63 13.90
N PRO A 71 -14.44 -20.99 15.19
CA PRO A 71 -13.33 -20.86 16.16
C PRO A 71 -12.09 -21.67 15.78
N HIS A 72 -12.22 -22.75 15.00
CA HIS A 72 -11.09 -23.53 14.49
C HIS A 72 -10.15 -22.71 13.59
N PHE A 73 -10.65 -21.71 12.86
CA PHE A 73 -9.79 -20.86 12.01
C PHE A 73 -8.92 -19.89 12.81
N LYS A 74 -9.28 -19.58 14.08
CA LYS A 74 -8.45 -18.71 14.93
C LYS A 74 -7.10 -19.36 15.23
N TYR A 75 -7.13 -20.65 15.56
CA TYR A 75 -5.92 -21.43 15.82
C TYR A 75 -5.17 -21.76 14.54
N ILE A 76 -5.86 -22.01 13.42
CA ILE A 76 -5.22 -22.23 12.11
C ILE A 76 -4.47 -20.98 11.64
N ALA A 77 -5.06 -19.79 11.79
CA ALA A 77 -4.41 -18.53 11.43
C ALA A 77 -3.18 -18.26 12.30
N ALA A 78 -3.29 -18.45 13.62
CA ALA A 78 -2.16 -18.30 14.54
C ALA A 78 -1.04 -19.32 14.26
N ALA A 79 -1.39 -20.59 14.05
CA ALA A 79 -0.42 -21.65 13.74
C ALA A 79 0.24 -21.44 12.37
N SER A 80 -0.50 -20.93 11.38
CA SER A 80 0.05 -20.54 10.07
C SER A 80 1.11 -19.45 10.20
N LEU A 81 0.85 -18.40 10.98
CA LEU A 81 1.82 -17.33 11.22
C LEU A 81 3.05 -17.84 12.00
N ALA A 82 2.84 -18.62 13.06
CA ALA A 82 3.92 -19.23 13.81
C ALA A 82 4.76 -20.19 12.94
N PHE A 83 4.12 -20.96 12.06
CA PHE A 83 4.78 -21.85 11.13
C PHE A 83 5.64 -21.07 10.13
N ILE A 84 5.10 -20.01 9.51
CA ILE A 84 5.85 -19.14 8.59
C ILE A 84 7.07 -18.54 9.30
N LEU A 85 6.90 -17.99 10.50
CA LEU A 85 8.01 -17.42 11.29
C LEU A 85 9.05 -18.48 11.70
N SER A 86 8.61 -19.67 12.08
CA SER A 86 9.54 -20.76 12.39
C SER A 86 10.29 -21.25 11.15
N LEU A 87 9.61 -21.27 9.99
CA LEU A 87 10.19 -21.66 8.72
C LEU A 87 11.21 -20.64 8.23
N THR A 88 10.95 -19.33 8.41
CA THR A 88 11.91 -18.28 8.06
C THR A 88 13.14 -18.33 8.96
N VAL A 89 12.99 -18.48 10.27
CA VAL A 89 14.11 -18.62 11.21
C VAL A 89 14.91 -19.90 10.91
N TRP A 90 14.23 -21.01 10.62
CA TRP A 90 14.89 -22.27 10.30
C TRP A 90 15.64 -22.22 8.97
N LEU A 91 15.06 -21.61 7.93
CA LEU A 91 15.70 -21.45 6.62
C LEU A 91 16.92 -20.51 6.69
N GLN A 92 16.83 -19.42 7.46
CA GLN A 92 17.96 -18.52 7.73
C GLN A 92 19.09 -19.24 8.49
N ASN A 93 18.75 -20.13 9.43
CA ASN A 93 19.75 -20.88 10.19
C ASN A 93 20.40 -22.03 9.38
N TYR A 94 19.72 -22.57 8.37
CA TYR A 94 20.28 -23.59 7.47
C TYR A 94 21.26 -22.99 6.45
N ASN A 95 21.03 -21.75 6.02
CA ASN A 95 21.89 -21.00 5.12
C ASN A 95 22.94 -20.16 5.86
N LYS A 96 23.51 -20.69 6.96
CA LYS A 96 24.80 -20.21 7.48
C LYS A 96 25.96 -20.70 6.61
N THR A 97 25.82 -20.63 5.30
CA THR A 97 26.97 -20.47 4.43
C THR A 97 27.17 -18.97 4.31
N THR A 98 28.40 -18.53 4.52
CA THR A 98 28.87 -17.16 4.33
C THR A 98 28.72 -16.79 2.85
N THR A 99 27.49 -16.61 2.39
CA THR A 99 27.20 -16.01 1.10
C THR A 99 27.41 -14.53 1.31
N ILE A 100 28.63 -14.09 1.02
CA ILE A 100 28.91 -12.73 0.58
C ILE A 100 27.84 -12.44 -0.46
N ILE A 101 26.84 -11.63 -0.07
CA ILE A 101 25.82 -11.12 -0.96
C ILE A 101 26.61 -10.24 -1.91
N GLU A 102 26.97 -10.77 -3.08
CA GLU A 102 27.38 -9.92 -4.18
C GLU A 102 26.13 -9.11 -4.53
N PRO A 103 26.10 -7.81 -4.20
CA PRO A 103 24.89 -7.04 -4.33
C PRO A 103 24.68 -6.82 -5.81
N ASN A 104 23.77 -7.60 -6.42
CA ASN A 104 23.29 -7.35 -7.77
C ASN A 104 22.48 -6.04 -7.74
N PHE A 105 23.21 -4.92 -7.75
CA PHE A 105 22.73 -3.55 -7.68
C PHE A 105 21.67 -3.25 -8.74
N GLU A 106 21.76 -3.92 -9.89
CA GLU A 106 20.82 -3.81 -11.00
C GLU A 106 19.41 -4.31 -10.64
N LEU A 107 19.26 -5.35 -9.80
CA LEU A 107 17.94 -5.85 -9.37
C LEU A 107 17.33 -4.98 -8.26
N LEU A 108 18.16 -4.41 -7.39
CA LEU A 108 17.74 -3.52 -6.32
C LEU A 108 17.25 -2.18 -6.88
N ALA A 109 17.94 -1.62 -7.89
CA ALA A 109 17.60 -0.34 -8.52
C ALA A 109 16.20 -0.29 -9.16
N PHE A 110 15.62 -1.44 -9.53
CA PHE A 110 14.25 -1.53 -10.08
C PHE A 110 13.18 -1.84 -9.04
N SER A 111 13.53 -1.97 -7.75
CA SER A 111 12.55 -2.19 -6.71
C SER A 111 12.06 -0.84 -6.15
N ASP A 112 10.75 -0.60 -6.23
CA ASP A 112 10.08 0.59 -5.65
C ASP A 112 10.34 0.76 -4.14
N LYS A 113 10.91 -0.27 -3.49
CA LYS A 113 11.22 -0.31 -2.07
C LYS A 113 12.59 0.25 -1.72
N VAL A 114 13.49 0.52 -2.68
CA VAL A 114 14.81 1.12 -2.38
C VAL A 114 14.67 2.48 -1.73
N LEU A 115 13.69 3.29 -2.16
CA LEU A 115 13.42 4.57 -1.53
C LEU A 115 12.91 4.41 -0.09
N LEU A 116 12.15 3.35 0.20
CA LEU A 116 11.62 3.08 1.54
C LEU A 116 12.70 2.53 2.47
N GLU A 117 13.56 1.63 1.99
CA GLU A 117 14.72 1.15 2.74
C GLU A 117 15.72 2.28 2.98
N SER A 118 15.97 3.15 2.00
CA SER A 118 16.84 4.31 2.17
C SER A 118 16.30 5.34 3.17
N LEU A 119 14.99 5.31 3.46
CA LEU A 119 14.34 6.17 4.45
C LEU A 119 14.32 5.55 5.85
N LEU A 120 14.50 4.22 5.94
CA LEU A 120 14.42 3.43 7.16
C LEU A 120 15.78 2.85 7.58
N ILE A 121 16.86 3.27 6.92
CA ILE A 121 18.21 2.89 7.33
C ILE A 121 18.53 3.60 8.65
N GLU A 122 18.98 2.83 9.65
CA GLU A 122 19.31 3.40 10.95
C GLU A 122 20.62 4.19 10.84
N ASP A 123 20.72 5.32 11.53
CA ASP A 123 21.93 6.16 11.53
C ASP A 123 23.18 5.35 11.92
N SER A 124 23.04 4.33 12.79
CA SER A 124 24.12 3.43 13.17
C SER A 124 24.67 2.59 12.01
N ASP A 125 23.84 2.24 11.04
CA ASP A 125 24.27 1.48 9.86
C ASP A 125 25.01 2.39 8.86
N ILE A 126 24.58 3.66 8.75
CA ILE A 126 25.31 4.68 7.99
C ILE A 126 26.66 4.97 8.64
N ASP A 127 26.71 5.11 9.96
CA ASP A 127 27.95 5.37 10.70
C ASP A 127 28.92 4.20 10.55
N ALA A 128 28.45 2.96 10.72
CA ALA A 128 29.29 1.76 10.54
C ALA A 128 29.82 1.62 9.10
N PHE A 129 28.98 1.89 8.09
CA PHE A 129 29.43 1.90 6.70
C PHE A 129 30.45 3.01 6.44
N THR A 130 30.18 4.22 6.93
CA THR A 130 31.04 5.39 6.73
C THR A 130 32.39 5.21 7.41
N ASP A 131 32.42 4.67 8.63
CA ASP A 131 33.66 4.34 9.34
C ASP A 131 34.49 3.31 8.58
N VAL A 132 33.87 2.21 8.14
CA VAL A 132 34.57 1.15 7.40
C VAL A 132 35.05 1.65 6.04
N THR A 133 34.25 2.44 5.33
CA THR A 133 34.61 2.99 4.02
C THR A 133 35.64 4.10 4.14
N LEU A 134 35.51 5.07 5.06
CA LEU A 134 36.54 6.09 5.27
C LEU A 134 37.85 5.47 5.73
N PHE A 135 37.81 4.50 6.65
CA PHE A 135 39.02 3.85 7.11
C PHE A 135 39.70 3.06 5.97
N ASN A 136 38.98 2.19 5.27
CA ASN A 136 39.60 1.35 4.24
C ASN A 136 39.93 2.12 2.95
N GLU A 137 39.01 2.94 2.46
CA GLU A 137 39.16 3.59 1.16
C GLU A 137 39.98 4.87 1.26
N VAL A 138 39.79 5.67 2.32
CA VAL A 138 40.50 6.95 2.44
C VAL A 138 41.80 6.78 3.20
N LEU A 139 41.79 6.17 4.38
CA LEU A 139 43.00 6.06 5.20
C LEU A 139 43.96 4.98 4.68
N VAL A 140 43.50 3.72 4.56
CA VAL A 140 44.39 2.61 4.19
C VAL A 140 44.92 2.74 2.75
N LYS A 141 44.10 3.16 1.78
CA LYS A 141 44.61 3.37 0.41
C LYS A 141 45.52 4.58 0.29
N ALA A 142 45.26 5.67 1.03
CA ALA A 142 46.18 6.81 1.05
C ALA A 142 47.53 6.38 1.62
N GLU A 143 47.55 5.66 2.74
CA GLU A 143 48.76 5.11 3.35
C GLU A 143 49.52 4.18 2.38
N LEU A 144 48.82 3.26 1.71
CA LEU A 144 49.42 2.39 0.70
C LEU A 144 50.00 3.16 -0.49
N SER A 145 49.34 4.26 -0.89
CA SER A 145 49.82 5.13 -1.96
C SER A 145 51.07 5.91 -1.55
N GLU A 146 51.12 6.41 -0.32
CA GLU A 146 52.28 7.08 0.26
C GLU A 146 53.46 6.10 0.36
N GLN A 147 53.25 4.91 0.91
CA GLN A 147 54.28 3.87 0.99
C GLN A 147 54.81 3.49 -0.40
N LYS A 148 53.94 3.43 -1.41
CA LYS A 148 54.35 3.15 -2.79
C LYS A 148 55.22 4.28 -3.36
N LEU A 149 54.89 5.53 -3.05
CA LEU A 149 55.66 6.70 -3.46
C LEU A 149 57.03 6.70 -2.78
N ASP A 150 57.07 6.44 -1.47
CA ASP A 150 58.32 6.35 -0.70
C ASP A 150 59.23 5.24 -1.21
N ASN A 151 58.68 4.05 -1.50
CA ASN A 151 59.44 2.96 -2.10
C ASN A 151 60.00 3.36 -3.48
N LEU A 152 59.21 4.05 -4.31
CA LEU A 152 59.67 4.54 -5.61
C LEU A 152 60.80 5.57 -5.46
N VAL A 153 60.72 6.46 -4.47
CA VAL A 153 61.79 7.42 -4.18
C VAL A 153 63.05 6.70 -3.71
N LEU A 154 62.91 5.72 -2.81
CA LEU A 154 64.03 4.94 -2.28
C LEU A 154 64.72 4.09 -3.37
N ASP A 155 63.93 3.41 -4.19
CA ASP A 155 64.43 2.60 -5.31
C ASP A 155 65.20 3.47 -6.31
N ASN A 156 64.66 4.66 -6.65
CA ASN A 156 65.37 5.58 -7.53
C ASN A 156 66.64 6.16 -6.91
N LEU A 157 66.67 6.39 -5.59
CA LEU A 157 67.87 6.84 -4.90
C LEU A 157 68.96 5.76 -4.92
N ILE A 158 68.60 4.51 -4.64
CA ILE A 158 69.52 3.36 -4.65
C ILE A 158 70.06 3.12 -6.07
N VAL A 159 69.18 3.14 -7.08
CA VAL A 159 69.59 2.97 -8.48
C VAL A 159 70.46 4.15 -8.94
N GLY A 160 70.10 5.38 -8.57
CA GLY A 160 70.88 6.57 -8.89
C GLY A 160 72.29 6.54 -8.31
N ASP A 161 72.43 6.11 -7.05
CA ASP A 161 73.73 5.95 -6.38
C ASP A 161 74.55 4.79 -7.00
N SER A 162 73.90 3.67 -7.33
CA SER A 162 74.57 2.53 -7.99
C SER A 162 75.09 2.90 -9.40
N LEU A 163 74.36 3.72 -10.15
CA LEU A 163 74.82 4.23 -11.45
C LEU A 163 75.94 5.26 -11.29
N LEU A 164 75.91 6.06 -10.23
CA LEU A 164 76.97 7.02 -9.91
C LEU A 164 78.27 6.29 -9.55
N ASP A 165 78.19 5.23 -8.76
CA ASP A 165 79.35 4.40 -8.36
C ASP A 165 79.99 3.75 -9.60
N THR A 166 79.17 3.19 -10.48
CA THR A 166 79.64 2.61 -11.75
C THR A 166 80.31 3.67 -12.65
N TYR A 167 79.73 4.86 -12.75
CA TYR A 167 80.28 5.96 -13.55
C TYR A 167 81.59 6.50 -12.97
N ILE A 168 81.67 6.64 -11.64
CA ILE A 168 82.90 7.09 -10.97
C ILE A 168 84.00 6.05 -11.12
N ASP A 169 83.70 4.75 -10.95
CA ASP A 169 84.67 3.68 -11.15
C ASP A 169 85.18 3.64 -12.60
N GLU A 170 84.29 3.73 -13.59
CA GLU A 170 84.68 3.75 -15.01
C GLU A 170 85.57 4.96 -15.33
N LEU A 171 85.21 6.15 -14.85
CA LEU A 171 85.98 7.38 -15.06
C LEU A 171 87.32 7.39 -14.31
N LEU A 172 87.38 6.81 -13.10
CA LEU A 172 88.63 6.63 -12.36
C LEU A 172 89.59 5.66 -13.07
N VAL A 173 89.06 4.54 -13.57
CA VAL A 173 89.85 3.57 -14.34
C VAL A 173 90.40 4.22 -15.61
N ASP A 174 89.59 5.01 -16.31
CA ASP A 174 90.01 5.67 -17.56
C ASP A 174 91.07 6.77 -17.32
N VAL A 175 90.98 7.51 -16.20
CA VAL A 175 91.96 8.56 -15.83
C VAL A 175 93.26 8.00 -15.24
N VAL A 176 93.24 6.82 -14.61
CA VAL A 176 94.43 6.22 -13.98
C VAL A 176 95.21 5.32 -14.95
N ILE A 177 94.55 4.71 -15.93
CA ILE A 177 95.18 3.81 -16.90
C ILE A 177 95.76 4.57 -18.12
N LEU A 178 95.32 5.81 -18.37
CA LEU A 178 95.86 6.69 -19.41
C LEU A 178 96.99 7.61 -18.88
#